data_AF-A0A452ZHD1-F1
#
_entry.id   AF-A0A452ZHD1-F1
#
_cell.length_a   1.000
_cell.length_b   1.000
_cell.length_c   1.000
_cell.angle_alpha   90.00
_cell.angle_beta   90.00
_cell.angle_gamma   90.00
#
_symmetry.space_group_name_H-M   'P 1'
#
loop_
_entity.id
_entity.type
_entity.pdbx_description
1 polymer ?
#
loop_
_entity_poly.entity_id
_entity_poly.type
_entity_poly.pdbx_seq_one_letter_code
_entity_poly.pdbx_strand_id
1 'polypeptide(L)'
;TPLLPASEDSPPRDVMVFPGAGHAKCHESVLGAHVGDERNICSDYVPQRASTEIVGEDMHPVSTIHIKESQGIANSVNIASMQEASPLSTLPSRNVADKGPVNAHNFPGGFDGFLDQWSSVDEFSFDLHFVKRSSKLSLTIFEILGLAVCWENSPVYYCNFPKDLTPTGSNDSVELWEGFRKRWSRIVGIMQQKSVKKTTWNLKNQIQALKSPCVSCQRLARLHLDPKTLNNIEVLDSTYVLLPPISVYNGLDICLVAWILWPDEESKTVPNLEK
;
A
#
# COMPACT_ATOMS: atom_id res chain seq x y z
N THR A 1 -46.29 35.96 16.80
CA THR A 1 -46.12 36.88 15.65
C THR A 1 -45.79 38.24 16.21
N PRO A 2 -44.64 38.84 15.84
CA PRO A 2 -44.60 39.70 14.66
C PRO A 2 -43.44 39.41 13.68
N LEU A 3 -43.56 40.03 12.50
CA LEU A 3 -42.90 39.82 11.22
C LEU A 3 -41.70 40.77 10.97
N LEU A 4 -40.67 40.23 10.27
CA LEU A 4 -39.84 40.79 9.16
C LEU A 4 -38.96 42.06 9.41
N PRO A 5 -37.83 42.28 8.67
CA PRO A 5 -37.70 42.10 7.21
C PRO A 5 -36.42 41.43 6.66
N ALA A 6 -36.54 41.07 5.38
CA ALA A 6 -35.49 40.64 4.48
C ALA A 6 -34.62 41.82 4.02
N SER A 7 -33.33 41.55 3.77
CA SER A 7 -32.45 42.43 3.00
C SER A 7 -31.49 41.57 2.18
N GLU A 8 -31.60 41.71 0.86
CA GLU A 8 -30.58 41.38 -0.14
C GLU A 8 -29.30 42.18 0.15
N ASP A 9 -28.12 41.57 0.00
CA ASP A 9 -27.06 42.16 -0.84
C ASP A 9 -25.91 41.16 -1.06
N SER A 10 -25.52 40.95 -2.32
CA SER A 10 -24.33 40.20 -2.73
C SER A 10 -23.29 41.18 -3.26
N PRO A 11 -21.98 41.04 -2.95
CA PRO A 11 -20.95 41.78 -3.67
C PRO A 11 -20.34 40.97 -4.83
N PRO A 12 -19.69 41.63 -5.81
CA PRO A 12 -19.65 41.20 -7.21
C PRO A 12 -18.45 40.30 -7.58
N ARG A 13 -18.61 39.63 -8.72
CA ARG A 13 -17.56 38.89 -9.44
C ARG A 13 -16.57 39.87 -10.08
N ASP A 14 -15.31 39.82 -9.67
CA ASP A 14 -14.22 40.44 -10.42
C ASP A 14 -13.81 39.55 -11.60
N VAL A 15 -14.03 40.11 -12.78
CA VAL A 15 -13.53 39.62 -14.06
C VAL A 15 -12.10 40.15 -14.23
N MET A 16 -11.10 39.28 -14.10
CA MET A 16 -9.75 39.58 -14.60
C MET A 16 -9.60 39.02 -16.01
N VAL A 17 -9.63 39.93 -16.99
CA VAL A 17 -9.12 39.75 -18.34
C VAL A 17 -7.72 40.36 -18.38
N PHE A 18 -6.71 39.63 -18.86
CA PHE A 18 -5.44 40.16 -19.37
C PHE A 18 -4.74 39.07 -20.23
N PRO A 19 -3.84 39.42 -21.17
CA PRO A 19 -4.15 39.53 -22.59
C PRO A 19 -3.44 38.45 -23.44
N GLY A 20 -3.92 38.28 -24.68
CA GLY A 20 -3.22 37.49 -25.70
C GLY A 20 -2.01 38.22 -26.28
N ALA A 21 -0.90 37.48 -26.44
CA ALA A 21 0.02 37.50 -27.58
C ALA A 21 1.22 36.59 -27.27
N GLY A 22 1.56 35.69 -28.19
CA GLY A 22 2.85 34.99 -28.11
C GLY A 22 2.87 33.63 -28.81
N HIS A 23 2.97 33.65 -30.14
CA HIS A 23 3.44 32.50 -30.91
C HIS A 23 4.85 32.09 -30.45
N ALA A 24 5.05 30.83 -30.07
CA ALA A 24 6.37 30.23 -29.97
C ALA A 24 6.33 28.80 -30.54
N LYS A 25 6.82 28.70 -31.78
CA LYS A 25 7.24 27.47 -32.47
C LYS A 25 8.59 27.05 -31.87
N CYS A 26 8.74 25.80 -31.44
CA CYS A 26 10.02 25.06 -31.37
C CYS A 26 9.68 23.56 -31.48
N HIS A 27 9.77 22.99 -32.67
CA HIS A 27 10.91 22.28 -33.26
C HIS A 27 10.87 20.77 -32.99
N GLU A 28 10.51 20.07 -34.06
CA GLU A 28 10.62 18.65 -34.32
C GLU A 28 12.09 18.21 -34.28
N SER A 29 12.36 17.03 -33.72
CA SER A 29 13.58 16.28 -33.98
C SER A 29 13.26 14.79 -33.95
N VAL A 30 13.64 14.15 -35.06
CA VAL A 30 13.28 12.82 -35.50
C VAL A 30 14.45 11.86 -35.23
N LEU A 31 14.08 10.65 -34.79
CA LEU A 31 14.72 9.32 -34.89
C LEU A 31 16.19 9.10 -34.46
N GLY A 32 16.32 8.09 -33.59
CA GLY A 32 17.51 7.24 -33.47
C GLY A 32 17.17 5.95 -32.73
N ALA A 33 16.92 4.88 -33.49
CA ALA A 33 16.71 3.53 -32.98
C ALA A 33 18.05 2.89 -32.58
N HIS A 34 18.11 2.17 -31.46
CA HIS A 34 18.92 0.96 -31.37
C HIS A 34 18.42 -0.03 -30.31
N VAL A 35 18.32 -1.26 -30.79
CA VAL A 35 18.04 -2.55 -30.15
C VAL A 35 19.14 -2.90 -29.13
N GLY A 36 18.79 -3.52 -28.00
CA GLY A 36 19.79 -4.21 -27.17
C GLY A 36 19.42 -4.53 -25.72
N ASP A 37 18.89 -5.75 -25.53
CA ASP A 37 19.15 -6.71 -24.46
C ASP A 37 18.70 -6.52 -23.00
N GLU A 38 17.95 -7.54 -22.57
CA GLU A 38 17.51 -7.86 -21.22
C GLU A 38 18.70 -8.17 -20.30
N ARG A 39 18.78 -7.50 -19.15
CA ARG A 39 19.40 -8.10 -17.95
C ARG A 39 18.64 -7.68 -16.69
N ASN A 40 17.96 -8.67 -16.11
CA ASN A 40 17.51 -8.69 -14.72
C ASN A 40 18.71 -8.42 -13.80
N ILE A 41 18.69 -7.30 -13.08
CA ILE A 41 19.59 -7.09 -11.93
C ILE A 41 18.71 -7.15 -10.69
N CYS A 42 18.74 -8.31 -10.05
CA CYS A 42 18.27 -8.51 -8.68
C CYS A 42 19.23 -7.74 -7.77
N SER A 43 18.76 -6.63 -7.18
CA SER A 43 19.51 -5.90 -6.17
C SER A 43 19.18 -6.51 -4.81
N ASP A 44 20.17 -7.11 -4.16
CA ASP A 44 20.10 -7.55 -2.77
C ASP A 44 19.78 -6.33 -1.89
N TYR A 45 18.61 -6.33 -1.26
CA TYR A 45 18.23 -5.31 -0.28
C TYR A 45 18.30 -5.91 1.12
N VAL A 46 19.23 -5.39 1.91
CA VAL A 46 19.33 -5.61 3.36
C VAL A 46 18.04 -5.08 4.03
N PRO A 47 17.40 -5.81 4.95
CA PRO A 47 16.19 -5.33 5.61
C PRO A 47 16.57 -4.21 6.60
N GLN A 48 16.37 -2.95 6.20
CA GLN A 48 16.30 -1.84 7.16
C GLN A 48 14.84 -1.62 7.52
N ARG A 49 14.53 -1.79 8.81
CA ARG A 49 13.25 -1.43 9.44
C ARG A 49 12.80 -0.03 8.98
N ALA A 50 11.68 0.04 8.27
CA ALA A 50 11.13 1.30 7.81
C ALA A 50 10.44 2.03 8.97
N SER A 51 11.13 3.01 9.57
CA SER A 51 10.60 4.31 10.04
C SER A 51 11.63 4.96 10.98
N THR A 52 12.58 5.73 10.42
CA THR A 52 13.38 6.67 11.22
C THR A 52 13.65 7.93 10.40
N GLU A 53 13.26 9.08 10.94
CA GLU A 53 13.76 10.39 10.52
C GLU A 53 15.25 10.46 10.88
N ILE A 54 16.11 10.79 9.90
CA ILE A 54 17.57 10.81 10.09
C ILE A 54 17.99 12.20 10.55
N VAL A 55 18.61 12.28 11.73
CA VAL A 55 19.44 13.41 12.19
C VAL A 55 20.75 12.81 12.72
N GLY A 56 21.87 13.24 12.12
CA GLY A 56 23.21 13.36 12.71
C GLY A 56 23.93 12.09 13.22
N GLU A 57 25.08 11.80 12.60
CA GLU A 57 26.05 10.74 12.91
C GLU A 57 26.61 10.78 14.35
N ASP A 58 26.83 9.60 14.93
CA ASP A 58 28.06 9.31 15.69
C ASP A 58 28.37 7.80 15.64
N MET A 59 29.60 7.47 15.25
CA MET A 59 30.12 6.12 15.02
C MET A 59 30.65 5.47 16.30
N HIS A 60 30.25 4.22 16.60
CA HIS A 60 31.04 3.24 17.38
C HIS A 60 30.57 1.78 17.12
N PRO A 61 31.42 0.76 17.40
CA PRO A 61 31.54 -0.43 16.54
C PRO A 61 30.54 -1.57 16.82
N VAL A 62 30.33 -2.36 15.77
CA VAL A 62 29.42 -3.51 15.65
C VAL A 62 29.85 -4.66 16.56
N SER A 63 28.94 -5.10 17.45
CA SER A 63 29.05 -6.37 18.19
C SER A 63 28.35 -7.49 17.41
N THR A 64 29.10 -8.49 16.98
CA THR A 64 28.60 -9.68 16.27
C THR A 64 28.09 -10.72 17.28
N ILE A 65 26.80 -11.04 17.24
CA ILE A 65 26.21 -12.15 18.01
C ILE A 65 26.22 -13.42 17.16
N HIS A 66 26.98 -14.43 17.57
CA HIS A 66 26.93 -15.78 16.98
C HIS A 66 25.81 -16.58 17.65
N ILE A 67 24.82 -17.02 16.86
CA ILE A 67 23.81 -18.00 17.31
C ILE A 67 24.31 -19.40 16.94
N LYS A 68 24.49 -20.25 17.95
CA LYS A 68 24.95 -21.64 17.83
C LYS A 68 23.76 -22.57 17.58
N GLU A 69 23.80 -23.28 16.48
CA GLU A 69 22.83 -24.32 16.10
C GLU A 69 22.81 -25.43 17.15
N SER A 70 21.64 -25.71 17.73
CA SER A 70 21.46 -26.77 18.74
C SER A 70 20.91 -28.04 18.08
N GLN A 71 21.62 -29.15 18.26
CA GLN A 71 21.29 -30.45 17.71
C GLN A 71 19.98 -30.99 18.31
N GLY A 72 19.11 -31.49 17.43
CA GLY A 72 17.80 -32.03 17.76
C GLY A 72 17.83 -33.33 18.56
N ILE A 73 16.92 -33.42 19.53
CA ILE A 73 16.60 -34.65 20.26
C ILE A 73 15.37 -35.27 19.59
N ALA A 74 15.54 -36.47 19.02
CA ALA A 74 14.47 -37.24 18.41
C ALA A 74 13.63 -37.96 19.48
N ASN A 75 12.36 -37.62 19.59
CA ASN A 75 11.39 -38.40 20.36
C ASN A 75 10.68 -39.38 19.42
N SER A 76 10.83 -40.68 19.68
CA SER A 76 10.03 -41.72 19.05
C SER A 76 9.05 -42.29 20.08
N VAL A 77 7.75 -42.11 19.84
CA VAL A 77 6.70 -42.91 20.50
C VAL A 77 5.73 -43.35 19.41
N ASN A 78 5.78 -44.65 19.14
CA ASN A 78 4.87 -45.37 18.26
C ASN A 78 3.66 -45.79 19.09
N ILE A 79 2.47 -45.34 18.75
CA ILE A 79 1.22 -46.02 19.14
C ILE A 79 0.31 -46.08 17.93
N ALA A 80 0.18 -47.30 17.40
CA ALA A 80 -0.79 -47.65 16.38
C ALA A 80 -2.16 -47.93 17.01
N SER A 81 -3.25 -47.44 16.41
CA SER A 81 -4.49 -48.21 16.32
C SER A 81 -5.51 -47.58 15.36
N MET A 82 -5.98 -48.43 14.45
CA MET A 82 -7.32 -48.54 13.87
C MET A 82 -7.75 -47.52 12.79
N GLN A 83 -8.20 -48.11 11.70
CA GLN A 83 -8.49 -47.53 10.40
C GLN A 83 -10.00 -47.67 10.17
N GLU A 84 -10.69 -46.57 9.90
CA GLU A 84 -12.03 -46.59 9.29
C GLU A 84 -12.08 -45.53 8.18
N ALA A 85 -12.64 -45.92 7.04
CA ALA A 85 -12.52 -45.23 5.78
C ALA A 85 -13.52 -44.06 5.64
N SER A 86 -13.04 -42.91 5.17
CA SER A 86 -13.83 -41.86 4.52
C SER A 86 -12.90 -41.05 3.61
N PRO A 87 -13.31 -40.68 2.37
CA PRO A 87 -12.42 -40.03 1.42
C PRO A 87 -12.42 -38.52 1.69
N LEU A 88 -11.72 -38.10 2.75
CA LEU A 88 -11.36 -36.70 2.94
C LEU A 88 -9.90 -36.55 2.58
N SER A 89 -9.65 -35.92 1.43
CA SER A 89 -8.33 -35.54 0.93
C SER A 89 -7.51 -34.88 2.05
N THR A 90 -6.66 -35.67 2.69
CA THR A 90 -5.71 -35.23 3.70
C THR A 90 -4.57 -34.53 2.96
N LEU A 91 -4.79 -33.26 2.61
CA LEU A 91 -3.66 -32.40 2.31
C LEU A 91 -2.87 -32.26 3.62
N PRO A 92 -1.56 -32.56 3.63
CA PRO A 92 -0.76 -32.33 4.82
C PRO A 92 -0.88 -30.85 5.16
N SER A 93 -1.17 -30.56 6.43
CA SER A 93 -1.02 -29.24 7.02
C SER A 93 0.44 -28.80 6.83
N ARG A 94 0.73 -28.22 5.66
CA ARG A 94 2.00 -27.55 5.40
C ARG A 94 1.95 -26.28 6.23
N ASN A 95 2.86 -26.18 7.20
CA ASN A 95 3.02 -24.99 8.02
C ASN A 95 2.98 -23.75 7.13
N VAL A 96 2.00 -22.89 7.39
CA VAL A 96 1.83 -21.63 6.64
C VAL A 96 3.08 -20.74 6.77
N ALA A 97 3.84 -20.92 7.86
CA ALA A 97 5.13 -20.29 8.12
C ALA A 97 6.20 -20.58 7.04
N ASP A 98 6.10 -21.68 6.29
CA ASP A 98 7.05 -22.02 5.22
C ASP A 98 6.70 -21.32 3.88
N LYS A 99 5.53 -20.66 3.82
CA LYS A 99 5.14 -19.86 2.66
C LYS A 99 5.58 -18.42 2.92
N GLY A 100 6.76 -18.09 2.40
CA GLY A 100 7.24 -16.71 2.34
C GLY A 100 6.24 -15.78 1.64
N PRO A 101 6.51 -14.47 1.60
CA PRO A 101 5.61 -13.52 0.95
C PRO A 101 5.34 -13.92 -0.50
N VAL A 102 4.07 -13.93 -0.89
CA VAL A 102 3.63 -14.25 -2.25
C VAL A 102 2.99 -13.03 -2.90
N ASN A 103 3.20 -12.84 -4.20
CA ASN A 103 2.52 -11.76 -4.91
C ASN A 103 1.03 -12.08 -5.08
N ALA A 104 0.16 -11.12 -4.80
CA ALA A 104 -1.30 -11.28 -4.90
C ALA A 104 -1.77 -11.63 -6.33
N HIS A 105 -1.07 -11.17 -7.38
CA HIS A 105 -1.41 -11.54 -8.76
C HIS A 105 -1.22 -13.04 -9.08
N ASN A 106 -0.43 -13.76 -8.28
CA ASN A 106 -0.23 -15.21 -8.45
C ASN A 106 -1.34 -16.03 -7.80
N PHE A 107 -2.33 -15.38 -7.18
CA PHE A 107 -3.47 -16.07 -6.59
C PHE A 107 -4.26 -16.83 -7.68
N PRO A 108 -4.81 -18.03 -7.40
CA PRO A 108 -5.67 -18.73 -8.35
C PRO A 108 -6.87 -17.87 -8.78
N GLY A 109 -7.03 -17.61 -10.07
CA GLY A 109 -8.00 -16.64 -10.58
C GLY A 109 -7.47 -15.20 -10.67
N GLY A 110 -6.16 -15.02 -10.47
CA GLY A 110 -5.47 -13.73 -10.56
C GLY A 110 -5.84 -12.78 -9.43
N PHE A 111 -5.54 -11.50 -9.63
CA PHE A 111 -5.75 -10.48 -8.61
C PHE A 111 -7.23 -10.28 -8.26
N ASP A 112 -8.15 -10.46 -9.21
CA ASP A 112 -9.58 -10.35 -8.93
C ASP A 112 -10.08 -11.48 -8.01
N GLY A 113 -9.59 -12.70 -8.20
CA GLY A 113 -9.85 -13.83 -7.30
C GLY A 113 -9.24 -13.61 -5.90
N PHE A 114 -8.06 -12.98 -5.82
CA PHE A 114 -7.49 -12.56 -4.55
C PHE A 114 -8.39 -11.54 -3.83
N LEU A 115 -8.90 -10.53 -4.54
CA LEU A 115 -9.80 -9.53 -3.96
C LEU A 115 -11.14 -10.16 -3.52
N ASP A 116 -11.64 -11.16 -4.24
CA ASP A 116 -12.83 -11.93 -3.84
C ASP A 116 -12.57 -12.62 -2.50
N GLN A 117 -11.46 -13.37 -2.40
CA GLN A 117 -11.08 -14.06 -1.17
C GLN A 117 -10.85 -13.08 -0.01
N TRP A 118 -10.08 -12.01 -0.21
CA TRP A 118 -9.83 -11.00 0.83
C TRP A 118 -11.12 -10.31 1.28
N SER A 119 -12.08 -10.09 0.39
CA SER A 119 -13.37 -9.51 0.78
C SER A 119 -14.26 -10.41 1.63
N SER A 120 -13.94 -11.71 1.69
CA SER A 120 -14.72 -12.72 2.41
C SER A 120 -14.24 -12.99 3.84
N VAL A 121 -13.07 -12.50 4.22
CA VAL A 121 -12.51 -12.72 5.57
C VAL A 121 -13.05 -11.70 6.58
N ASP A 122 -13.22 -12.15 7.81
CA ASP A 122 -13.74 -11.39 8.95
C ASP A 122 -12.64 -10.73 9.80
N GLU A 123 -11.40 -11.21 9.69
CA GLU A 123 -10.22 -10.61 10.30
C GLU A 123 -9.00 -10.66 9.36
N PHE A 124 -8.26 -9.55 9.27
CA PHE A 124 -6.98 -9.53 8.55
C PHE A 124 -5.98 -8.53 9.15
N SER A 125 -4.70 -8.79 8.92
CA SER A 125 -3.60 -7.86 9.17
C SER A 125 -3.12 -7.23 7.86
N PHE A 126 -2.66 -5.98 7.93
CA PHE A 126 -2.19 -5.27 6.75
C PHE A 126 -1.03 -4.33 7.07
N ASP A 127 -0.23 -3.98 6.05
CA ASP A 127 0.84 -2.98 6.14
C ASP A 127 1.04 -2.29 4.77
N LEU A 128 1.00 -0.96 4.73
CA LEU A 128 1.16 -0.19 3.49
C LEU A 128 2.62 0.09 3.18
N HIS A 129 2.97 -0.11 1.92
CA HIS A 129 4.21 0.38 1.36
C HIS A 129 3.94 1.72 0.64
N PHE A 130 4.38 2.83 1.22
CA PHE A 130 4.18 4.15 0.65
C PHE A 130 5.41 5.06 0.78
N VAL A 131 5.46 6.11 -0.04
CA VAL A 131 6.43 7.20 0.05
C VAL A 131 5.69 8.51 0.32
N LYS A 132 6.03 9.19 1.42
CA LYS A 132 5.51 10.52 1.72
C LYS A 132 6.11 11.53 0.73
N ARG A 133 5.27 12.36 0.13
CA ARG A 133 5.67 13.41 -0.81
C ARG A 133 5.06 14.74 -0.39
N SER A 134 5.75 15.81 -0.77
CA SER A 134 5.17 17.15 -0.79
C SER A 134 4.86 17.53 -2.23
N SER A 135 3.64 17.99 -2.47
CA SER A 135 3.29 18.64 -3.73
C SER A 135 3.89 20.06 -3.81
N LYS A 136 3.86 20.67 -5.00
CA LYS A 136 4.24 22.08 -5.22
C LYS A 136 3.33 23.04 -4.47
N LEU A 137 2.10 22.61 -4.17
CA LEU A 137 1.13 23.33 -3.35
C LEU A 137 1.33 23.08 -1.84
N SER A 138 2.44 22.48 -1.43
CA SER A 138 2.75 22.13 -0.03
C SER A 138 1.74 21.17 0.62
N LEU A 139 0.89 20.51 -0.16
CA LEU A 139 0.04 19.42 0.31
C LEU A 139 0.89 18.18 0.55
N THR A 140 0.69 17.54 1.70
CA THR A 140 1.25 16.23 1.98
C THR A 140 0.39 15.16 1.30
N ILE A 141 1.03 14.40 0.41
CA ILE A 141 0.41 13.28 -0.31
C ILE A 141 1.27 12.03 -0.12
N PHE A 142 0.69 10.86 -0.36
CA PHE A 142 1.37 9.59 -0.13
C PHE A 142 1.29 8.74 -1.38
N GLU A 143 2.44 8.54 -2.03
CA GLU A 143 2.55 7.66 -3.18
C GLU A 143 2.46 6.22 -2.70
N ILE A 144 1.32 5.56 -2.96
CA ILE A 144 1.10 4.19 -2.50
C ILE A 144 1.72 3.23 -3.50
N LEU A 145 2.70 2.45 -3.04
CA LEU A 145 3.45 1.51 -3.87
C LEU A 145 2.84 0.10 -3.81
N GLY A 146 2.27 -0.27 -2.67
CA GLY A 146 1.64 -1.55 -2.47
C GLY A 146 1.10 -1.76 -1.05
N LEU A 147 0.62 -2.98 -0.80
CA LEU A 147 0.01 -3.37 0.46
C LEU A 147 0.33 -4.84 0.75
N ALA A 148 0.90 -5.12 1.92
CA ALA A 148 0.96 -6.49 2.45
C ALA A 148 -0.34 -6.79 3.21
N VAL A 149 -0.90 -7.98 3.00
CA VAL A 149 -2.12 -8.46 3.69
C VAL A 149 -1.95 -9.93 4.05
N CYS A 150 -2.37 -10.30 5.25
CA CYS A 150 -2.56 -11.70 5.63
C CYS A 150 -3.77 -11.85 6.54
N TRP A 151 -4.28 -13.07 6.63
CA TRP A 151 -5.32 -13.47 7.56
C TRP A 151 -4.99 -14.86 8.10
N GLU A 152 -5.86 -15.39 8.94
CA GLU A 152 -5.64 -16.70 9.55
C GLU A 152 -5.40 -17.78 8.49
N ASN A 153 -4.36 -18.59 8.69
CA ASN A 153 -3.97 -19.68 7.80
C ASN A 153 -3.60 -19.27 6.36
N SER A 154 -3.40 -17.97 6.09
CA SER A 154 -2.95 -17.46 4.79
C SER A 154 -1.45 -17.18 4.79
N PRO A 155 -0.76 -17.28 3.63
CA PRO A 155 0.54 -16.63 3.50
C PRO A 155 0.37 -15.11 3.55
N VAL A 156 1.49 -14.38 3.62
CA VAL A 156 1.47 -12.93 3.41
C VAL A 156 1.38 -12.63 1.92
N TYR A 157 0.29 -12.00 1.50
CA TYR A 157 0.09 -11.53 0.14
C TYR A 157 0.61 -10.10 -0.01
N TYR A 158 1.48 -9.87 -0.98
CA TYR A 158 1.89 -8.53 -1.38
C TYR A 158 1.14 -8.08 -2.63
N CYS A 159 0.38 -7.00 -2.50
CA CYS A 159 -0.29 -6.31 -3.60
C CYS A 159 0.63 -5.21 -4.13
N ASN A 160 1.14 -5.35 -5.35
CA ASN A 160 1.91 -4.31 -6.04
C ASN A 160 0.94 -3.41 -6.80
N PHE A 161 0.49 -2.31 -6.20
CA PHE A 161 -0.67 -1.56 -6.70
C PHE A 161 -0.57 -1.07 -8.14
N PRO A 162 0.53 -0.47 -8.62
CA PRO A 162 0.60 -0.11 -10.04
C PRO A 162 0.36 -1.31 -10.95
N LYS A 163 1.02 -2.44 -10.67
CA LYS A 163 0.92 -3.65 -11.49
C LYS A 163 -0.44 -4.34 -11.35
N ASP A 164 -0.87 -4.57 -10.11
CA ASP A 164 -2.00 -5.44 -9.79
C ASP A 164 -3.35 -4.73 -9.97
N LEU A 165 -3.40 -3.40 -9.82
CA LEU A 165 -4.61 -2.63 -10.15
C LEU A 165 -4.82 -2.54 -11.67
N THR A 166 -3.74 -2.50 -12.46
CA THR A 166 -3.86 -2.45 -13.92
C THR A 166 -4.29 -3.81 -14.47
N PRO A 167 -5.40 -3.92 -15.21
CA PRO A 167 -5.81 -5.18 -15.85
C PRO A 167 -4.78 -5.63 -16.88
N THR A 168 -4.68 -6.93 -17.10
CA THR A 168 -3.92 -7.48 -18.22
C THR A 168 -4.86 -7.74 -19.40
N GLY A 169 -4.36 -7.53 -20.63
CA GLY A 169 -5.05 -7.97 -21.85
C GLY A 169 -5.80 -6.89 -22.63
N SER A 170 -5.80 -5.62 -22.19
CA SER A 170 -6.24 -4.49 -23.00
C SER A 170 -5.06 -3.56 -23.30
N ASN A 171 -5.04 -2.97 -24.50
CA ASN A 171 -4.09 -1.93 -24.89
C ASN A 171 -4.76 -0.54 -24.88
N ASP A 172 -6.05 -0.44 -24.56
CA ASP A 172 -6.76 0.82 -24.46
C ASP A 172 -6.52 1.44 -23.08
N SER A 173 -5.95 2.64 -23.05
CA SER A 173 -5.67 3.36 -21.80
C SER A 173 -6.93 3.65 -21.00
N VAL A 174 -8.08 3.82 -21.67
CA VAL A 174 -9.38 4.05 -21.02
C VAL A 174 -9.84 2.81 -20.27
N GLU A 175 -9.87 1.65 -20.93
CA GLU A 175 -10.26 0.37 -20.31
C GLU A 175 -9.31 -0.01 -19.17
N LEU A 176 -8.00 0.18 -19.35
CA LEU A 176 -7.01 -0.08 -18.32
C LEU A 176 -7.25 0.79 -17.08
N TRP A 177 -7.59 2.08 -17.26
CA TRP A 177 -7.87 2.99 -16.17
C TRP A 177 -9.19 2.68 -15.45
N GLU A 178 -10.23 2.28 -16.19
CA GLU A 178 -11.48 1.83 -15.60
C GLU A 178 -11.28 0.58 -14.74
N GLY A 179 -10.51 -0.39 -15.22
CA GLY A 179 -10.16 -1.56 -14.43
C GLY A 179 -9.29 -1.23 -13.21
N PHE A 180 -8.34 -0.32 -13.35
CA PHE A 180 -7.55 0.22 -12.24
C PHE A 180 -8.45 0.81 -11.15
N ARG A 181 -9.35 1.73 -11.52
CA ARG A 181 -10.29 2.35 -10.58
C ARG A 181 -11.22 1.34 -9.96
N LYS A 182 -11.74 0.39 -10.74
CA LYS A 182 -12.63 -0.68 -10.24
C LYS A 182 -11.93 -1.50 -9.15
N ARG A 183 -10.70 -1.94 -9.38
CA ARG A 183 -9.93 -2.70 -8.37
C ARG A 183 -9.59 -1.85 -7.16
N TRP A 184 -9.23 -0.58 -7.33
CA TRP A 184 -9.04 0.34 -6.21
C TRP A 184 -10.31 0.50 -5.37
N SER A 185 -11.46 0.71 -6.01
CA SER A 185 -12.76 0.80 -5.34
C SER A 185 -13.12 -0.47 -4.57
N ARG A 186 -12.72 -1.66 -5.05
CA ARG A 186 -12.88 -2.90 -4.28
C ARG A 186 -12.05 -2.89 -2.99
N ILE A 187 -10.78 -2.47 -3.07
CA ILE A 187 -9.91 -2.32 -1.89
C ILE A 187 -10.51 -1.32 -0.90
N VAL A 188 -11.00 -0.17 -1.39
CA VAL A 188 -11.73 0.82 -0.58
C VAL A 188 -12.89 0.13 0.15
N GLY A 189 -13.71 -0.64 -0.57
CA GLY A 189 -14.84 -1.38 0.00
C GLY A 189 -14.42 -2.36 1.11
N ILE A 190 -13.37 -3.16 0.89
CA ILE A 190 -12.85 -4.13 1.87
C ILE A 190 -12.35 -3.43 3.14
N MET A 191 -11.53 -2.38 2.98
CA MET A 191 -10.97 -1.63 4.11
C MET A 191 -12.04 -0.86 4.91
N GLN A 192 -13.15 -0.50 4.27
CA GLN A 192 -14.27 0.22 4.90
C GLN A 192 -15.31 -0.70 5.56
N GLN A 193 -15.19 -2.03 5.47
CA GLN A 193 -16.16 -2.93 6.11
C GLN A 193 -16.11 -2.78 7.63
N LYS A 194 -17.22 -2.37 8.26
CA LYS A 194 -17.28 -2.17 9.71
C LYS A 194 -17.31 -3.49 10.50
N SER A 195 -17.83 -4.57 9.93
CA SER A 195 -17.90 -5.87 10.62
C SER A 195 -16.57 -6.62 10.69
N VAL A 196 -15.56 -6.17 9.95
CA VAL A 196 -14.27 -6.86 9.80
C VAL A 196 -13.21 -6.24 10.72
N LYS A 197 -12.50 -7.07 11.47
CA LYS A 197 -11.39 -6.64 12.33
C LYS A 197 -10.12 -6.50 11.51
N LYS A 198 -9.42 -5.37 11.70
CA LYS A 198 -8.22 -5.03 10.93
C LYS A 198 -7.08 -4.74 11.88
N THR A 199 -5.92 -5.28 11.60
CA THR A 199 -4.77 -5.14 12.50
C THR A 199 -3.56 -4.64 11.72
N THR A 200 -2.81 -3.71 12.30
CA THR A 200 -1.59 -3.16 11.67
C THR A 200 -0.65 -2.66 12.73
N TRP A 201 0.62 -2.50 12.36
CA TRP A 201 1.56 -1.72 13.13
C TRP A 201 1.41 -0.23 12.82
N ASN A 202 1.35 0.63 13.86
CA ASN A 202 1.28 2.09 13.73
C ASN A 202 0.15 2.56 12.81
N LEU A 203 -1.08 2.25 13.23
CA LEU A 203 -2.31 2.53 12.49
C LEU A 203 -2.45 4.02 12.13
N LYS A 204 -1.94 4.92 12.96
CA LYS A 204 -1.96 6.37 12.70
C LYS A 204 -1.27 6.71 11.38
N ASN A 205 -0.06 6.22 11.15
CA ASN A 205 0.69 6.50 9.92
C ASN A 205 0.02 5.87 8.69
N GLN A 206 -0.51 4.65 8.85
CA GLN A 206 -1.23 3.95 7.79
C GLN A 206 -2.48 4.73 7.36
N ILE A 207 -3.30 5.20 8.32
CA ILE A 207 -4.50 6.01 8.04
C ILE A 207 -4.12 7.35 7.39
N GLN A 208 -3.04 7.99 7.83
CA GLN A 208 -2.58 9.24 7.20
C GLN A 208 -2.25 9.04 5.72
N ALA A 209 -1.58 7.95 5.38
CA ALA A 209 -1.28 7.61 3.99
C ALA A 209 -2.56 7.37 3.17
N LEU A 210 -3.51 6.62 3.73
CA LEU A 210 -4.79 6.29 3.08
C LEU A 210 -5.76 7.47 2.92
N LYS A 211 -5.57 8.56 3.68
CA LYS A 211 -6.37 9.79 3.55
C LYS A 211 -6.01 10.65 2.34
N SER A 212 -4.77 10.57 1.87
CA SER A 212 -4.29 11.32 0.70
C SER A 212 -3.43 10.43 -0.21
N PRO A 213 -4.00 9.33 -0.74
CA PRO A 213 -3.26 8.37 -1.54
C PRO A 213 -3.11 8.89 -2.97
N CYS A 214 -1.94 8.65 -3.57
CA CYS A 214 -1.68 8.96 -4.96
C CYS A 214 -0.83 7.89 -5.64
N VAL A 215 -0.78 7.94 -6.97
CA VAL A 215 0.16 7.18 -7.79
C VAL A 215 0.86 8.14 -8.76
N SER A 216 2.15 7.92 -9.01
CA SER A 216 2.91 8.77 -9.93
C SER A 216 2.51 8.52 -11.38
N CYS A 217 2.35 9.61 -12.15
CA CYS A 217 2.11 9.56 -13.59
C CYS A 217 3.23 8.78 -14.31
N GLN A 218 4.47 8.87 -13.83
CA GLN A 218 5.59 8.13 -14.38
C GLN A 218 5.40 6.60 -14.27
N ARG A 219 4.88 6.10 -13.14
CA ARG A 219 4.64 4.66 -12.96
C ARG A 219 3.45 4.18 -13.78
N LEU A 220 2.41 5.00 -13.90
CA LEU A 220 1.28 4.72 -14.78
C LEU A 220 1.72 4.66 -16.26
N ALA A 221 2.57 5.60 -16.71
CA ALA A 221 3.05 5.63 -18.08
C ALA A 221 3.85 4.37 -18.46
N ARG A 222 4.61 3.79 -17.52
CA ARG A 222 5.30 2.50 -17.71
C ARG A 222 4.35 1.31 -17.89
N LEU A 223 3.08 1.48 -17.55
CA LEU A 223 2.01 0.50 -17.71
C LEU A 223 1.06 0.87 -18.84
N HIS A 224 1.49 1.74 -19.76
CA HIS A 224 0.69 2.24 -20.89
C HIS A 224 -0.58 3.01 -20.47
N LEU A 225 -0.62 3.48 -19.23
CA LEU A 225 -1.66 4.39 -18.74
C LEU A 225 -1.14 5.82 -18.86
N ASP A 226 -1.72 6.61 -19.77
CA ASP A 226 -1.46 8.05 -19.86
C ASP A 226 -2.63 8.83 -19.23
N PRO A 227 -2.46 9.39 -18.01
CA PRO A 227 -3.46 10.25 -17.37
C PRO A 227 -3.93 11.42 -18.22
N LYS A 228 -3.11 11.90 -19.17
CA LYS A 228 -3.48 13.01 -20.06
C LYS A 228 -4.52 12.63 -21.11
N THR A 229 -4.61 11.34 -21.44
CA THR A 229 -5.61 10.81 -22.39
C THR A 229 -6.96 10.55 -21.73
N LEU A 230 -7.02 10.64 -20.41
CA LEU A 230 -8.16 10.23 -19.60
C LEU A 230 -8.92 11.46 -19.09
N ASN A 231 -10.17 11.62 -19.53
CA ASN A 231 -11.04 12.68 -19.05
C ASN A 231 -11.39 12.46 -17.57
N ASN A 232 -11.52 13.54 -16.80
CA ASN A 232 -11.97 13.55 -15.39
C ASN A 232 -11.01 12.87 -14.38
N ILE A 233 -9.70 12.93 -14.61
CA ILE A 233 -8.70 12.57 -13.60
C ILE A 233 -8.17 13.82 -12.90
N GLU A 234 -8.21 13.81 -11.57
CA GLU A 234 -7.53 14.83 -10.77
C GLU A 234 -6.03 14.54 -10.75
N VAL A 235 -5.27 15.29 -11.57
CA VAL A 235 -3.82 15.23 -11.63
C VAL A 235 -3.22 16.41 -10.88
N LEU A 236 -2.54 16.12 -9.78
CA LEU A 236 -1.83 17.11 -8.98
C LEU A 236 -0.46 17.42 -9.61
N ASP A 237 -0.21 18.71 -9.85
CA ASP A 237 1.05 19.26 -10.39
C ASP A 237 1.56 18.61 -11.69
N SER A 238 0.69 17.93 -12.44
CA SER A 238 1.02 17.08 -13.61
C SER A 238 1.89 15.85 -13.30
N THR A 239 2.12 15.51 -12.02
CA THR A 239 3.06 14.46 -11.60
C THR A 239 2.40 13.31 -10.87
N TYR A 240 1.27 13.54 -10.20
CA TYR A 240 0.57 12.53 -9.42
C TYR A 240 -0.91 12.49 -9.76
N VAL A 241 -1.47 11.30 -9.84
CA VAL A 241 -2.91 11.07 -9.89
C VAL A 241 -3.39 10.80 -8.47
N LEU A 242 -4.36 11.59 -7.99
CA LEU A 242 -4.97 11.35 -6.69
C LEU A 242 -5.94 10.17 -6.77
N LEU A 243 -5.87 9.30 -5.76
CA LEU A 243 -6.75 8.15 -5.62
C LEU A 243 -7.85 8.47 -4.61
N PRO A 244 -9.06 7.90 -4.75
CA PRO A 244 -10.10 8.01 -3.74
C PRO A 244 -9.57 7.59 -2.36
N PRO A 245 -9.75 8.42 -1.30
CA PRO A 245 -9.29 8.11 0.05
C PRO A 245 -9.91 6.82 0.60
N ILE A 246 -9.14 6.10 1.41
CA ILE A 246 -9.60 4.90 2.13
C ILE A 246 -9.78 5.23 3.61
N SER A 247 -10.97 4.96 4.13
CA SER A 247 -11.23 4.99 5.56
C SER A 247 -11.05 3.58 6.13
N VAL A 248 -10.33 3.48 7.24
CA VAL A 248 -10.15 2.20 7.96
C VAL A 248 -11.06 2.21 9.17
N TYR A 249 -12.03 1.29 9.19
CA TYR A 249 -12.90 1.07 10.35
C TYR A 249 -12.45 -0.16 11.13
N ASN A 250 -12.61 -0.12 12.45
CA ASN A 250 -12.25 -1.19 13.38
C ASN A 250 -10.80 -1.66 13.25
N GLY A 251 -9.90 -0.70 13.07
CA GLY A 251 -8.45 -0.92 13.10
C GLY A 251 -7.94 -1.04 14.53
N LEU A 252 -7.18 -2.09 14.80
CA LEU A 252 -6.40 -2.32 16.02
C LEU A 252 -4.94 -1.96 15.74
N ASP A 253 -4.40 -1.04 16.53
CA ASP A 253 -2.99 -0.65 16.45
C ASP A 253 -2.11 -1.52 17.36
N ILE A 254 -1.32 -2.40 16.76
CA ILE A 254 -0.45 -3.30 17.52
C ILE A 254 0.67 -2.55 18.24
N CYS A 255 1.13 -1.39 17.75
CA CYS A 255 2.17 -0.66 18.49
C CYS A 255 1.62 -0.10 19.81
N LEU A 256 0.32 0.28 19.84
CA LEU A 256 -0.32 0.70 21.08
C LEU A 256 -0.57 -0.47 22.02
N VAL A 257 -0.96 -1.65 21.49
CA VAL A 257 -1.11 -2.86 22.30
C VAL A 257 0.24 -3.25 22.93
N ALA A 258 1.32 -3.25 22.15
CA ALA A 258 2.67 -3.52 22.64
C ALA A 258 3.06 -2.52 23.75
N TRP A 259 2.85 -1.22 23.53
CA TRP A 259 3.13 -0.19 24.52
C TRP A 259 2.31 -0.35 25.81
N ILE A 260 1.04 -0.77 25.74
CA ILE A 260 0.22 -1.03 26.94
C ILE A 260 0.77 -2.24 27.73
N LEU A 261 1.22 -3.28 27.03
CA LEU A 261 1.73 -4.51 27.66
C LEU A 261 3.14 -4.32 28.22
N TRP A 262 3.96 -3.47 27.60
CA TRP A 262 5.35 -3.29 27.98
C TRP A 262 5.84 -1.82 27.78
N PRO A 263 5.28 -0.87 28.54
CA PRO A 263 5.49 0.56 28.30
C PRO A 263 6.95 0.99 28.46
N ASP A 264 7.70 0.37 29.37
CA ASP A 264 9.08 0.76 29.67
C ASP A 264 10.01 0.47 28.48
N GLU A 265 9.93 -0.71 27.85
CA GLU A 265 10.76 -1.08 26.69
C GLU A 265 10.38 -0.31 25.42
N GLU A 266 9.09 -0.01 25.23
CA GLU A 266 8.62 0.77 24.07
C GLU A 266 8.82 2.28 24.26
N SER A 267 9.02 2.75 25.50
CA SER A 267 9.34 4.14 25.79
C SER A 267 10.82 4.43 25.46
N LYS A 268 11.05 5.26 24.44
CA LYS A 268 12.41 5.71 24.06
C LYS A 268 13.03 6.69 25.07
N THR A 269 12.32 7.02 26.13
CA THR A 269 12.74 7.99 27.15
C THR A 269 13.22 7.24 28.37
N VAL A 270 14.53 7.07 28.49
CA VAL A 270 15.12 6.69 29.78
C VAL A 270 14.90 7.86 30.73
N PRO A 271 14.19 7.69 31.86
CA PRO A 271 14.07 8.75 32.84
C PRO A 271 15.47 9.11 33.34
N ASN A 272 15.91 10.32 33.05
CA ASN A 272 17.19 10.82 33.49
C ASN A 272 17.04 11.16 34.99
N LEU A 273 17.56 10.29 35.85
CA LEU A 273 17.47 10.41 37.31
C LEU A 273 18.37 11.52 37.89
N GLU A 274 19.12 12.22 37.04
CA GLU A 274 19.95 13.37 37.40
C GLU A 274 19.20 14.69 37.14
N LYS A 275 18.29 15.08 38.03
CA LYS A 275 17.79 16.47 38.15
C LYS A 275 17.46 16.83 39.58
#